data_AF-A0AAC9IX88-F1
#
_entry.id   AF-A0AAC9IX88-F1
#
_cell.length_a   1.000
_cell.length_b   1.000
_cell.length_c   1.000
_cell.angle_alpha   90.00
_cell.angle_beta   90.00
_cell.angle_gamma   90.00
#
_symmetry.space_group_name_H-M   'P 1'
#
loop_
_entity.id
_entity.type
_entity.pdbx_description
1 polymer ?
#
loop_
_entity_poly.entity_id
_entity_poly.type
_entity_poly.pdbx_seq_one_letter_code
_entity_poly.pdbx_strand_id
1 'polypeptide(L)'
;MISDLILDREKNIVIWDFDGNTIKVKEVEVDSGTIIQDLGLVLLIDEKVKENKKLLIYTAQGKKMIEANSPNGYHFSYVTTHPKIEPAVVCYEDKSSGWQDWYFSIDLKTGEFKKHGKAY
;
A
#
# COMPACT_ATOMS: atom_id res chain seq x y z
N MET A 1 -17.56 -7.07 -3.71
CA MET A 1 -16.99 -5.84 -3.11
C MET A 1 -16.09 -6.28 -1.97
N ILE A 2 -14.95 -5.63 -1.78
CA ILE A 2 -14.12 -5.89 -0.60
C ILE A 2 -14.75 -5.12 0.57
N SER A 3 -14.87 -5.70 1.76
CA SER A 3 -15.34 -4.98 2.94
C SER A 3 -14.53 -5.35 4.17
N ASP A 4 -14.75 -4.62 5.26
CA ASP A 4 -14.26 -4.98 6.59
C ASP A 4 -12.74 -5.20 6.64
N LEU A 5 -11.97 -4.33 5.97
CA LEU A 5 -10.50 -4.36 6.04
C LEU A 5 -10.06 -4.05 7.47
N ILE A 6 -9.49 -5.06 8.12
CA ILE A 6 -8.97 -5.02 9.47
C ILE A 6 -7.46 -5.24 9.42
N LEU A 7 -6.73 -4.34 10.06
CA LEU A 7 -5.28 -4.38 10.21
C LEU A 7 -4.95 -4.83 11.64
N ASP A 8 -4.85 -6.13 11.88
CA ASP A 8 -4.51 -6.69 13.20
C ASP A 8 -2.99 -6.71 13.39
N ARG A 9 -2.46 -5.60 13.90
CA ARG A 9 -1.02 -5.39 14.15
C ARG A 9 -0.47 -6.23 15.30
N GLU A 10 -1.30 -6.64 16.25
CA GLU A 10 -0.83 -7.49 17.35
C GLU A 10 -0.55 -8.91 16.86
N LYS A 11 -1.38 -9.40 15.92
CA LYS A 11 -1.23 -10.74 15.35
C LYS A 11 -0.45 -10.78 14.03
N ASN A 12 -0.07 -9.62 13.47
CA ASN A 12 0.52 -9.49 12.14
C ASN A 12 -0.35 -10.15 11.06
N ILE A 13 -1.65 -9.86 11.10
CA ILE A 13 -2.65 -10.39 10.16
C ILE A 13 -3.46 -9.23 9.57
N VAL A 14 -3.67 -9.28 8.26
CA VAL A 14 -4.62 -8.43 7.57
C VAL A 14 -5.82 -9.27 7.13
N ILE A 15 -7.02 -8.78 7.41
CA ILE A 15 -8.27 -9.48 7.18
C ILE A 15 -9.20 -8.59 6.36
N TRP A 16 -9.91 -9.16 5.41
CA TRP A 16 -11.03 -8.50 4.75
C TRP A 16 -12.04 -9.53 4.27
N ASP A 17 -13.26 -9.09 4.02
CA ASP A 17 -14.30 -9.93 3.45
C ASP A 17 -14.43 -9.68 1.95
N PHE A 18 -14.59 -10.77 1.19
CA PHE A 18 -14.86 -10.73 -0.24
C PHE A 18 -15.76 -11.90 -0.64
N ASP A 19 -16.88 -11.57 -1.29
CA ASP A 19 -17.85 -12.56 -1.80
C ASP A 19 -18.32 -13.56 -0.74
N GLY A 20 -18.62 -13.06 0.46
CA GLY A 20 -19.06 -13.88 1.60
C GLY A 20 -17.96 -14.71 2.26
N ASN A 21 -16.71 -14.59 1.81
CA ASN A 21 -15.55 -15.28 2.38
C ASN A 21 -14.64 -14.32 3.13
N THR A 22 -14.17 -14.73 4.30
CA THR A 22 -13.12 -14.00 5.03
C THR A 22 -11.75 -14.39 4.51
N ILE A 23 -11.05 -13.40 3.96
CA ILE A 23 -9.68 -13.52 3.47
C ILE A 23 -8.72 -13.10 4.57
N LYS A 24 -7.64 -13.86 4.75
CA LYS A 24 -6.62 -13.60 5.78
C LYS A 24 -5.23 -13.68 5.18
N VAL A 25 -4.47 -12.61 5.30
CA VAL A 25 -3.04 -12.55 4.97
C VAL A 25 -2.27 -12.47 6.29
N LYS A 26 -1.37 -13.42 6.51
CA LYS A 26 -0.55 -13.49 7.73
C LYS A 26 0.87 -13.00 7.44
N GLU A 27 1.63 -12.78 8.52
CA GLU A 27 3.06 -12.43 8.50
C GLU A 27 3.34 -11.08 7.83
N VAL A 28 2.38 -10.16 7.89
CA VAL A 28 2.52 -8.78 7.44
C VAL A 28 2.48 -7.88 8.67
N GLU A 29 3.56 -7.16 8.92
CA GLU A 29 3.62 -6.15 9.98
C GLU A 29 3.10 -4.85 9.37
N VAL A 30 1.79 -4.64 9.45
CA VAL A 30 1.12 -3.59 8.66
C VAL A 30 1.18 -2.21 9.33
N ASP A 31 1.82 -1.26 8.64
CA ASP A 31 1.81 0.14 9.02
C ASP A 31 0.57 0.86 8.48
N SER A 32 0.27 0.67 7.19
CA SER A 32 -0.86 1.30 6.51
C SER A 32 -1.55 0.32 5.57
N GLY A 33 -2.86 0.47 5.39
CA GLY A 33 -3.64 -0.36 4.47
C GLY A 33 -4.86 0.36 3.93
N THR A 34 -5.20 0.11 2.67
CA THR A 34 -6.41 0.66 2.04
C THR A 34 -6.98 -0.28 0.98
N ILE A 35 -8.23 -0.03 0.60
CA ILE A 35 -8.91 -0.75 -0.47
C ILE A 35 -9.08 0.17 -1.66
N ILE A 36 -8.73 -0.31 -2.86
CA ILE A 36 -9.08 0.33 -4.14
C ILE A 36 -10.21 -0.51 -4.76
N GLN A 37 -11.45 -0.12 -4.49
CA GLN A 37 -12.64 -0.92 -4.82
C GLN A 37 -12.80 -1.16 -6.33
N ASP A 38 -12.61 -0.10 -7.12
CA ASP A 38 -12.79 -0.14 -8.58
C ASP A 38 -11.82 -1.12 -9.25
N LEU A 39 -10.67 -1.37 -8.62
CA LEU A 39 -9.67 -2.32 -9.08
C LEU A 39 -9.73 -3.69 -8.36
N GLY A 40 -10.55 -3.81 -7.31
CA GLY A 40 -10.60 -5.02 -6.48
C GLY A 40 -9.27 -5.34 -5.80
N LEU A 41 -8.57 -4.32 -5.30
CA LEU A 41 -7.24 -4.45 -4.70
C LEU A 41 -7.22 -4.03 -3.23
N VAL A 42 -6.36 -4.69 -2.47
CA VAL A 42 -5.94 -4.29 -1.12
C VAL A 42 -4.46 -3.91 -1.18
N LEU A 43 -4.15 -2.68 -0.79
CA LEU A 43 -2.79 -2.15 -0.70
C LEU A 43 -2.37 -2.12 0.76
N LEU A 44 -1.14 -2.53 1.03
CA LEU A 44 -0.56 -2.57 2.37
C LEU A 44 0.88 -2.04 2.35
N ILE A 45 1.26 -1.29 3.37
CA ILE A 45 2.65 -1.01 3.70
C ILE A 45 3.07 -1.99 4.78
N ASP A 46 3.99 -2.89 4.44
CA ASP A 46 4.64 -3.82 5.35
C ASP A 46 5.89 -3.17 5.94
N GLU A 47 5.94 -3.07 7.26
CA GLU A 47 7.02 -2.45 8.03
C GLU A 47 7.89 -3.45 8.79
N LYS A 48 7.79 -4.73 8.46
CA LYS A 48 8.62 -5.80 9.05
C LYS A 48 10.11 -5.47 9.09
N VAL A 49 10.60 -4.70 8.11
CA VAL A 49 11.91 -4.05 8.15
C VAL A 49 11.71 -2.54 8.10
N LYS A 50 11.86 -1.86 9.25
CA LYS A 50 11.57 -0.41 9.40
C LYS A 50 12.29 0.48 8.39
N GLU A 51 13.55 0.16 8.07
CA GLU A 51 14.35 0.94 7.12
C GLU A 51 14.04 0.62 5.64
N ASN A 52 13.31 -0.46 5.38
CA ASN A 52 12.96 -0.91 4.04
C ASN A 52 11.51 -1.41 4.00
N LYS A 53 10.58 -0.49 4.31
CA LYS A 53 9.14 -0.74 4.16
C LYS A 53 8.84 -1.19 2.74
N LYS A 54 7.91 -2.12 2.59
CA LYS A 54 7.48 -2.63 1.28
C LYS A 54 6.03 -2.31 1.01
N LEU A 55 5.72 -2.01 -0.25
CA LEU A 55 4.35 -1.97 -0.74
C LEU A 55 3.95 -3.38 -1.17
N LEU A 56 2.90 -3.91 -0.56
CA LEU A 56 2.27 -5.16 -0.95
C LEU A 56 0.90 -4.86 -1.57
N ILE A 57 0.62 -5.46 -2.71
CA ILE A 57 -0.69 -5.34 -3.37
C ILE A 57 -1.28 -6.73 -3.50
N TYR A 58 -2.48 -6.90 -2.97
CA TYR A 58 -3.24 -8.14 -3.01
C TYR A 58 -4.49 -7.97 -3.87
N THR A 59 -4.84 -9.03 -4.57
CA THR A 59 -6.17 -9.19 -5.17
C THR A 59 -7.23 -9.33 -4.07
N ALA A 60 -8.49 -9.10 -4.42
CA ALA A 60 -9.62 -9.30 -3.53
C ALA A 60 -9.70 -10.72 -2.91
N GLN A 61 -9.12 -11.74 -3.54
CA GLN A 61 -9.10 -13.12 -3.02
C GLN A 61 -7.87 -13.43 -2.15
N GLY A 62 -7.01 -12.46 -1.86
CA GLY A 62 -5.84 -12.66 -1.00
C GLY A 62 -4.58 -13.16 -1.70
N LYS A 63 -4.59 -13.23 -3.04
CA LYS A 63 -3.36 -13.51 -3.80
C LYS A 63 -2.50 -12.25 -3.88
N LYS A 64 -1.23 -12.35 -3.46
CA LYS A 64 -0.23 -11.29 -3.64
C LYS A 64 0.05 -11.09 -5.14
N MET A 65 -0.09 -9.85 -5.60
CA MET A 65 0.13 -9.44 -6.98
C MET A 65 1.45 -8.69 -7.14
N ILE A 66 1.75 -7.77 -6.22
CA ILE A 66 3.00 -6.98 -6.23
C ILE A 66 3.62 -6.98 -4.84
N GLU A 67 4.95 -7.01 -4.84
CA GLU A 67 5.81 -6.65 -3.71
C GLU A 67 6.90 -5.72 -4.24
N ALA A 68 6.91 -4.47 -3.77
CA ALA A 68 7.82 -3.43 -4.29
C ALA A 68 8.52 -2.67 -3.16
N ASN A 69 9.78 -2.30 -3.38
CA ASN A 69 10.49 -1.34 -2.52
C ASN A 69 10.09 0.09 -2.89
N SER A 70 10.40 1.05 -2.02
CA SER A 70 10.14 2.45 -2.31
C SER A 70 10.95 2.97 -3.52
N PRO A 71 10.46 4.02 -4.20
CA PRO A 71 11.22 4.68 -5.26
C PRO A 71 12.56 5.22 -4.73
N ASN A 72 13.59 5.26 -5.58
CA ASN A 72 14.91 5.78 -5.18
C ASN A 72 14.84 7.20 -4.62
N GLY A 73 15.41 7.41 -3.42
CA GLY A 73 15.40 8.69 -2.71
C GLY A 73 14.09 8.99 -1.96
N TYR A 74 13.18 8.01 -1.89
CA TYR A 74 11.90 8.12 -1.21
C TYR A 74 11.66 6.94 -0.27
N HIS A 75 10.79 7.14 0.71
CA HIS A 75 10.35 6.10 1.65
C HIS A 75 8.83 6.07 1.72
N PHE A 76 8.25 4.88 1.83
CA PHE A 76 6.80 4.75 2.00
C PHE A 76 6.33 5.34 3.33
N SER A 77 5.28 6.15 3.26
CA SER A 77 4.58 6.72 4.41
C SER A 77 3.28 5.97 4.64
N TYR A 78 2.29 6.10 3.75
CA TYR A 78 1.01 5.41 3.86
C TYR A 78 0.36 5.22 2.48
N VAL A 79 -0.59 4.29 2.38
CA VAL A 79 -1.41 4.08 1.18
C VAL A 79 -2.75 4.81 1.31
N THR A 80 -3.29 5.30 0.21
CA THR A 80 -4.55 6.06 0.20
C THR A 80 -5.31 5.86 -1.10
N THR A 81 -6.59 6.21 -1.11
CA THR A 81 -7.35 6.44 -2.34
C THR A 81 -7.08 7.86 -2.84
N HIS A 82 -7.12 8.08 -4.15
CA HIS A 82 -6.99 9.41 -4.73
C HIS A 82 -7.77 9.50 -6.06
N PRO A 83 -8.59 10.54 -6.29
CA PRO A 83 -9.57 10.59 -7.38
C PRO A 83 -8.97 10.60 -8.80
N LYS A 84 -7.67 10.84 -8.94
CA LYS A 84 -6.96 10.90 -10.23
C LYS A 84 -5.73 10.00 -10.31
N ILE A 85 -5.36 9.36 -9.20
CA ILE A 85 -4.10 8.63 -9.07
C ILE A 85 -4.46 7.32 -8.38
N GLU A 86 -4.55 6.24 -9.14
CA GLU A 86 -4.84 4.92 -8.57
C GLU A 86 -3.94 3.86 -9.19
N PRO A 87 -3.38 2.95 -8.39
CA PRO A 87 -3.32 3.00 -6.92
C PRO A 87 -2.38 4.11 -6.44
N ALA A 88 -2.74 4.81 -5.35
CA ALA A 88 -1.92 5.88 -4.77
C ALA A 88 -1.17 5.42 -3.52
N VAL A 89 0.11 5.81 -3.44
CA VAL A 89 0.93 5.71 -2.25
C VAL A 89 1.58 7.05 -1.97
N VAL A 90 1.67 7.42 -0.70
CA VAL A 90 2.37 8.63 -0.26
C VAL A 90 3.76 8.24 0.21
N CYS A 91 4.77 8.95 -0.29
CA CYS A 91 6.16 8.76 0.10
C CYS A 91 6.77 10.09 0.55
N TYR A 92 7.67 10.06 1.53
CA TYR A 92 8.49 11.20 1.91
C TYR A 92 9.88 11.11 1.28
N GLU A 93 10.48 12.27 0.98
CA GLU A 93 11.83 12.36 0.41
C GLU A 93 12.92 12.26 1.50
N ASP A 94 14.11 11.78 1.12
CA ASP A 94 15.29 11.84 1.97
C ASP A 94 15.61 13.28 2.44
N LYS A 95 16.23 13.40 3.63
CA LYS A 95 16.38 14.62 4.44
C LYS A 95 17.07 15.83 3.78
N SER A 96 17.42 15.80 2.50
CA SER A 96 18.13 16.89 1.80
C SER A 96 17.27 18.12 1.49
N SER A 97 15.94 18.00 1.39
CA SER A 97 15.11 19.03 0.71
C SER A 97 13.84 19.46 1.47
N GLY A 98 13.83 19.32 2.80
CA GLY A 98 12.64 19.60 3.62
C GLY A 98 11.63 18.44 3.60
N TRP A 99 10.85 18.31 4.67
CA TRP A 99 9.86 17.24 4.81
C TRP A 99 8.70 17.52 3.86
N GLN A 100 8.73 16.92 2.67
CA GLN A 100 7.63 16.97 1.72
C GLN A 100 7.21 15.56 1.37
N ASP A 101 5.92 15.32 1.56
CA ASP A 101 5.28 14.10 1.11
C ASP A 101 4.84 14.26 -0.34
N TRP A 102 4.89 13.17 -1.09
CA TRP A 102 4.58 13.15 -2.51
C TRP A 102 3.66 11.99 -2.82
N TYR A 103 2.68 12.23 -3.70
CA TYR A 103 1.88 11.15 -4.26
C TYR A 103 2.69 10.41 -5.33
N PHE A 104 2.61 9.09 -5.29
CA PHE A 104 3.08 8.20 -6.34
C PHE A 104 1.94 7.30 -6.80
N SER A 105 1.89 7.01 -8.10
CA SER A 105 1.15 5.85 -8.62
C SER A 105 2.11 4.72 -8.89
N ILE A 106 1.60 3.49 -8.90
CA ILE A 106 2.31 2.30 -9.35
C ILE A 106 1.62 1.70 -10.57
N ASP A 107 2.38 1.39 -11.62
CA ASP A 107 1.88 0.61 -12.74
C ASP A 107 1.73 -0.86 -12.29
N LEU A 108 0.51 -1.38 -12.36
CA LEU A 108 0.19 -2.72 -11.87
C LEU A 108 0.76 -3.87 -12.72
N LYS A 109 1.26 -3.58 -13.93
CA LYS A 109 1.88 -4.56 -14.83
C LYS A 109 3.39 -4.57 -14.68
N THR A 110 4.01 -3.40 -14.57
CA THR A 110 5.48 -3.27 -14.52
C THR A 110 6.02 -3.14 -13.10
N GLY A 111 5.19 -2.70 -12.15
CA GLY A 111 5.61 -2.36 -10.79
C GLY A 111 6.37 -1.03 -10.70
N GLU A 112 6.41 -0.24 -11.78
CA GLU A 112 7.13 1.03 -11.82
C GLU A 112 6.33 2.15 -11.15
N PHE A 113 7.04 3.00 -10.40
CA PHE A 113 6.45 4.15 -9.74
C PHE A 113 6.55 5.42 -10.59
N LYS A 114 5.47 6.20 -10.57
CA LYS A 114 5.44 7.54 -11.16
C LYS A 114 5.14 8.57 -10.08
N LYS A 115 6.06 9.53 -9.91
CA LYS A 115 5.88 10.69 -9.01
C LYS A 115 4.82 11.63 -9.56
N HIS A 116 3.96 12.13 -8.68
CA HIS A 116 2.93 13.14 -8.96
C HIS A 116 3.16 14.39 -8.10
N GLY A 117 2.09 15.11 -7.77
CA GLY A 117 2.13 16.30 -6.93
C GLY A 117 2.42 16.01 -5.47
N LYS A 118 2.57 17.09 -4.69
CA LYS A 118 2.77 17.02 -3.25
C LYS A 118 1.53 16.45 -2.56
N ALA A 119 1.77 15.66 -1.52
CA ALA A 119 0.77 15.29 -0.55
C ALA A 119 0.86 16.29 0.61
N TYR A 120 -0.04 17.28 0.57
CA TYR A 120 -0.18 18.39 1.52
C TYR A 120 0.91 19.48 1.48
#